data_AF-A0A060HUK8-F1
#
_entry.id   AF-A0A060HUK8-F1
#
_cell.length_a   1.000
_cell.length_b   1.000
_cell.length_c   1.000
_cell.angle_alpha   90.00
_cell.angle_beta   90.00
_cell.angle_gamma   90.00
#
_symmetry.space_group_name_H-M   'P 1'
#
loop_
_entity.id
_entity.type
_entity.pdbx_description
1 polymer ?
#
loop_
_entity_poly.entity_id
_entity_poly.type
_entity_poly.pdbx_seq_one_letter_code
_entity_poly.pdbx_strand_id
1 'polypeptide(L)'
;MSVLGRLDYNDVSQSAKNELPAIVEKVVVANEKRFVDYINMSQPITPRIHALELIPGIGKTYMMTIIKEREKKKFESFADLQTRVGLREPAKLVAKRIIEEIMGQARMNLFVRK
;
A
#
# COMPACT_ATOMS: atom_id res chain seq x y z
N MET A 1 1.13 -3.80 -30.80
CA MET A 1 0.04 -4.22 -29.88
C MET A 1 -0.76 -2.98 -29.53
N SER A 2 -2.01 -2.88 -29.97
CA SER A 2 -2.87 -1.77 -29.61
C SER A 2 -3.43 -2.02 -28.21
N VAL A 3 -3.14 -1.12 -27.27
CA VAL A 3 -3.72 -1.15 -25.93
C VAL A 3 -5.17 -0.68 -26.01
N LEU A 4 -6.11 -1.52 -25.57
CA LEU A 4 -7.57 -1.32 -25.68
C LEU A 4 -8.16 -0.29 -24.69
N GLY A 5 -7.36 0.68 -24.24
CA GLY A 5 -7.76 1.66 -23.24
C GLY A 5 -7.65 1.16 -21.80
N ARG A 6 -8.19 1.93 -20.86
CA ARG A 6 -8.22 1.60 -19.43
C ARG A 6 -9.48 0.79 -19.15
N LEU A 7 -9.34 -0.29 -18.40
CA LEU A 7 -10.45 -1.16 -17.99
C LEU A 7 -10.84 -0.83 -16.54
N ASP A 8 -12.12 -0.65 -16.26
CA ASP A 8 -12.60 -0.47 -14.90
C ASP A 8 -12.66 -1.82 -14.17
N TYR A 9 -12.52 -1.80 -12.83
CA TYR A 9 -12.55 -3.02 -12.03
C TYR A 9 -13.82 -3.84 -12.27
N ASN A 10 -14.95 -3.18 -12.53
CA ASN A 10 -16.22 -3.85 -12.77
C ASN A 10 -16.21 -4.69 -14.06
N ASP A 11 -15.44 -4.27 -15.08
CA ASP A 11 -15.36 -4.92 -16.39
C ASP A 11 -14.36 -6.08 -16.40
N VAL A 12 -13.57 -6.26 -15.34
CA VAL A 12 -12.63 -7.38 -15.19
C VAL A 12 -13.40 -8.68 -14.96
N SER A 13 -12.97 -9.78 -15.62
CA SER A 13 -13.54 -11.11 -15.43
C SER A 13 -13.42 -11.59 -13.98
N GLN A 14 -14.36 -12.42 -13.52
CA GLN A 14 -14.34 -12.90 -12.13
C GLN A 14 -13.07 -13.68 -11.79
N SER A 15 -12.53 -14.44 -12.75
CA SER A 15 -11.25 -15.15 -12.58
C SER A 15 -10.10 -14.17 -12.37
N ALA A 16 -10.01 -13.11 -13.19
CA ALA A 16 -8.97 -12.10 -13.04
C ALA A 16 -9.12 -11.29 -11.74
N LYS A 17 -10.36 -11.03 -11.28
CA LYS A 17 -10.62 -10.42 -9.96
C LYS A 17 -10.09 -11.29 -8.81
N ASN A 18 -10.24 -12.62 -8.92
CA ASN A 18 -9.76 -13.55 -7.89
C ASN A 18 -8.22 -13.66 -7.88
N GLU A 19 -7.57 -13.53 -9.03
CA GLU A 19 -6.11 -13.58 -9.15
C GLU A 19 -5.43 -12.24 -8.82
N LEU A 20 -6.16 -11.13 -8.96
CA LEU A 20 -5.69 -9.75 -8.76
C LEU A 20 -4.92 -9.57 -7.45
N PRO A 21 -5.39 -10.04 -6.28
CA PRO A 21 -4.67 -9.90 -5.02
C PRO A 21 -3.30 -10.55 -5.03
N ALA A 22 -3.20 -11.77 -5.55
CA ALA A 22 -1.94 -12.52 -5.60
C ALA A 22 -0.94 -11.87 -6.58
N ILE A 23 -1.43 -11.34 -7.69
CA ILE A 23 -0.59 -10.63 -8.67
C ILE A 23 -0.10 -9.30 -8.09
N VAL A 24 -0.98 -8.51 -7.49
CA VAL A 24 -0.60 -7.23 -6.87
C VAL A 24 0.42 -7.45 -5.75
N GLU A 25 0.25 -8.49 -4.92
CA GLU A 25 1.23 -8.85 -3.89
C GLU A 25 2.61 -9.12 -4.52
N LYS A 26 2.69 -9.92 -5.58
CA LYS A 26 3.94 -10.16 -6.31
C LYS A 26 4.56 -8.87 -6.86
N VAL A 27 3.74 -7.98 -7.41
CA VAL A 27 4.20 -6.67 -7.91
C VAL A 27 4.73 -5.80 -6.78
N VAL A 28 4.07 -5.80 -5.62
CA VAL A 28 4.49 -5.05 -4.44
C VAL A 28 5.82 -5.56 -3.91
N VAL A 29 5.98 -6.88 -3.81
CA VAL A 29 7.25 -7.51 -3.40
C VAL A 29 8.36 -7.22 -4.41
N ALA A 30 8.09 -7.37 -5.71
CA ALA A 30 9.07 -7.06 -6.75
C ALA A 30 9.50 -5.59 -6.77
N ASN A 31 8.62 -4.68 -6.33
CA ASN A 31 8.87 -3.24 -6.25
C ASN A 31 9.00 -2.74 -4.80
N GLU A 32 9.45 -3.60 -3.89
CA GLU A 32 9.50 -3.33 -2.45
C GLU A 32 10.12 -1.97 -2.13
N LYS A 33 11.26 -1.64 -2.75
CA LYS A 33 11.95 -0.36 -2.55
C LYS A 33 11.05 0.85 -2.75
N ARG A 34 10.18 0.84 -3.76
CA ARG A 34 9.25 1.95 -4.05
C ARG A 34 8.27 2.17 -2.91
N PHE A 35 7.77 1.08 -2.32
CA PHE A 35 6.79 1.14 -1.23
C PHE A 35 7.45 1.46 0.11
N VAL A 36 8.65 0.93 0.35
CA VAL A 36 9.47 1.29 1.51
C VAL A 36 9.82 2.78 1.48
N ASP A 37 10.25 3.28 0.32
CA ASP A 37 10.50 4.71 0.12
C ASP A 37 9.22 5.54 0.33
N TYR A 38 8.06 5.07 -0.12
CA TYR A 38 6.79 5.73 0.16
C TYR A 38 6.49 5.81 1.66
N ILE A 39 6.74 4.76 2.43
CA ILE A 39 6.56 4.77 3.90
C ILE A 39 7.53 5.76 4.55
N ASN A 40 8.79 5.76 4.11
CA ASN A 40 9.81 6.71 4.57
C ASN A 40 9.45 8.16 4.22
N MET A 41 8.86 8.40 3.05
CA MET A 41 8.46 9.74 2.60
C MET A 41 7.04 10.12 3.02
N SER A 42 6.30 9.21 3.65
CA SER A 42 4.90 9.42 3.98
C SER A 42 4.71 10.64 4.89
N GLN A 43 3.73 11.48 4.54
CA GLN A 43 3.40 12.68 5.30
C GLN A 43 1.92 12.70 5.67
N PRO A 44 1.53 13.54 6.64
CA PRO A 44 0.13 13.85 6.90
C PRO A 44 -0.51 14.42 5.64
N ILE A 45 -1.64 13.85 5.22
CA ILE A 45 -2.40 14.38 4.07
C ILE A 45 -3.27 15.54 4.52
N THR A 46 -3.82 15.44 5.73
CA THR A 46 -4.49 16.54 6.42
C THR A 46 -4.01 16.59 7.88
N PRO A 47 -4.24 17.67 8.61
CA PRO A 47 -3.85 17.76 10.03
C PRO A 47 -4.44 16.65 10.92
N ARG A 48 -5.48 15.95 10.46
CA ARG A 48 -6.14 14.86 11.18
C ARG A 48 -5.95 13.47 10.57
N ILE A 49 -5.37 13.34 9.37
CA ILE A 49 -5.27 12.06 8.64
C ILE A 49 -3.86 11.89 8.08
N HIS A 50 -3.19 10.81 8.49
CA HIS A 50 -1.90 10.42 7.92
C HIS A 50 -2.05 9.49 6.72
N ALA A 51 -1.16 9.59 5.73
CA ALA A 51 -1.12 8.66 4.59
C ALA A 51 -0.94 7.18 4.99
N LEU A 52 -0.37 6.93 6.18
CA LEU A 52 -0.11 5.58 6.70
C LEU A 52 -1.37 4.96 7.29
N GLU A 53 -2.22 5.76 7.93
CA GLU A 53 -3.49 5.30 8.53
C GLU A 53 -4.51 4.87 7.48
N LEU A 54 -4.30 5.30 6.23
CA LEU A 54 -5.11 4.88 5.10
C LEU A 54 -4.82 3.45 4.66
N ILE A 55 -3.68 2.86 5.05
CA ILE A 55 -3.38 1.47 4.73
C ILE A 55 -4.23 0.58 5.67
N PRO A 56 -5.09 -0.30 5.12
CA PRO A 56 -5.96 -1.14 5.94
C PRO A 56 -5.10 -2.02 6.86
N GLY A 57 -5.37 -1.96 8.16
CA GLY A 57 -4.59 -2.65 9.19
C GLY A 57 -3.56 -1.77 9.92
N ILE A 58 -3.25 -0.58 9.41
CA ILE A 58 -2.41 0.41 10.10
C ILE A 58 -3.30 1.39 10.86
N GLY A 59 -3.45 1.17 12.17
CA GLY A 59 -4.08 2.12 13.07
C GLY A 59 -3.12 3.18 13.60
N LYS A 60 -3.62 4.03 14.52
CA LYS A 60 -2.83 5.08 15.20
C LYS A 60 -1.56 4.54 15.87
N THR A 61 -1.66 3.38 16.52
CA THR A 61 -0.51 2.75 17.20
C THR A 61 0.60 2.42 16.22
N TYR A 62 0.28 1.72 15.13
CA TYR A 62 1.26 1.35 14.11
C TYR A 62 1.83 2.58 13.41
N MET A 63 0.98 3.55 13.03
CA MET A 63 1.43 4.82 12.45
C MET A 63 2.46 5.51 13.36
N MET A 64 2.17 5.65 14.65
CA MET A 64 3.08 6.31 15.60
C MET A 64 4.40 5.55 15.72
N THR A 65 4.36 4.22 15.75
CA THR A 65 5.57 3.38 15.76
C THR A 65 6.40 3.55 14.49
N ILE A 66 5.76 3.57 13.31
CA ILE A 66 6.43 3.79 12.02
C ILE A 66 7.13 5.14 12.02
N ILE A 67 6.45 6.21 12.46
CA ILE A 67 7.02 7.56 12.51
C ILE A 67 8.24 7.60 13.43
N LYS A 68 8.13 7.02 14.64
CA LYS A 68 9.23 6.95 15.61
C LYS A 68 10.43 6.17 15.09
N GLU A 69 10.20 5.00 14.49
CA GLU A 69 11.29 4.17 13.96
C GLU A 69 11.95 4.81 12.74
N ARG A 70 11.16 5.48 11.89
CA ARG A 70 11.63 6.26 10.76
C ARG A 70 12.52 7.42 11.18
N GLU A 71 12.14 8.15 12.24
CA GLU A 71 12.94 9.26 12.78
C GLU A 71 14.31 8.79 13.26
N LYS A 72 14.42 7.57 13.80
CA LYS A 72 15.71 6.97 14.15
C LYS A 72 16.52 6.58 12.91
N LYS A 73 15.91 5.80 12.02
CA LYS A 73 16.54 5.33 10.79
C LYS A 73 15.48 4.94 9.78
N LYS A 74 15.58 5.48 8.56
CA LYS A 74 14.73 5.10 7.42
C LYS A 74 14.76 3.60 7.17
N PHE A 75 13.62 3.04 6.82
CA PHE A 75 13.49 1.63 6.49
C PHE A 75 14.17 1.31 5.16
N GLU A 76 14.83 0.15 5.08
CA GLU A 76 15.49 -0.30 3.84
C GLU A 76 14.69 -1.41 3.13
N SER A 77 13.88 -2.14 3.89
CA SER A 77 13.10 -3.29 3.41
C SER A 77 11.78 -3.46 4.18
N PHE A 78 10.86 -4.23 3.62
CA PHE A 78 9.67 -4.73 4.27
C PHE A 78 10.01 -5.63 5.47
N ALA A 79 11.09 -6.40 5.39
CA ALA A 79 11.57 -7.21 6.51
C ALA A 79 12.04 -6.32 7.68
N ASP A 80 12.73 -5.22 7.39
CA ASP A 80 13.14 -4.23 8.39
C ASP A 80 11.91 -3.56 9.03
N LEU A 81 10.93 -3.17 8.21
CA LEU A 81 9.66 -2.62 8.69
C LEU A 81 8.93 -3.62 9.60
N GLN A 82 8.84 -4.88 9.21
CA GLN A 82 8.19 -5.93 9.99
C GLN A 82 8.89 -6.16 11.33
N THR A 83 10.22 -6.23 11.33
CA THR A 83 11.02 -6.44 12.55
C THR A 83 10.91 -5.28 13.53
N ARG A 84 10.99 -4.04 13.04
CA ARG A 84 11.06 -2.84 13.88
C ARG A 84 9.71 -2.33 14.33
N VAL A 85 8.71 -2.42 13.47
CA VAL A 85 7.33 -1.95 13.75
C VAL A 85 6.45 -3.08 14.29
N GLY A 86 6.82 -4.34 14.07
CA GLY A 86 5.95 -5.49 14.36
C GLY A 86 4.80 -5.64 13.38
N LEU A 87 4.86 -4.94 12.23
CA LEU A 87 3.81 -4.94 11.23
C LEU A 87 3.83 -6.27 10.46
N ARG A 88 2.79 -7.08 10.62
CA ARG A 88 2.70 -8.38 9.93
C ARG A 88 2.44 -8.18 8.45
N GLU A 89 3.31 -8.75 7.63
CA GLU A 89 3.18 -8.86 6.18
C GLU A 89 2.87 -7.49 5.50
N PRO A 90 3.79 -6.52 5.58
CA PRO A 90 3.56 -5.17 5.05
C PRO A 90 3.25 -5.15 3.55
N ALA A 91 3.83 -6.07 2.77
CA ALA A 91 3.52 -6.23 1.36
C ALA A 91 2.03 -6.53 1.10
N LYS A 92 1.42 -7.39 1.94
CA LYS A 92 -0.01 -7.72 1.83
C LYS A 92 -0.90 -6.54 2.19
N LEU A 93 -0.54 -5.76 3.20
CA LEU A 93 -1.31 -4.58 3.59
C LEU A 93 -1.32 -3.52 2.48
N VAL A 94 -0.16 -3.30 1.87
CA VAL A 94 -0.02 -2.42 0.70
C VAL A 94 -0.80 -2.97 -0.49
N ALA A 95 -0.69 -4.28 -0.78
CA ALA A 95 -1.45 -4.91 -1.87
C ALA A 95 -2.96 -4.77 -1.67
N LYS A 96 -3.44 -5.02 -0.45
CA LYS A 96 -4.84 -4.83 -0.08
C LYS A 96 -5.30 -3.39 -0.29
N ARG A 97 -4.45 -2.41 0.07
CA ARG A 97 -4.74 -1.00 -0.18
C ARG A 97 -4.91 -0.71 -1.68
N ILE A 98 -3.99 -1.19 -2.50
CA ILE A 98 -4.04 -0.98 -3.96
C ILE A 98 -5.35 -1.56 -4.52
N ILE A 99 -5.77 -2.74 -4.06
CA ILE A 99 -7.03 -3.36 -4.50
C ILE A 99 -8.24 -2.51 -4.09
N GLU A 100 -8.30 -2.03 -2.84
CA GLU A 100 -9.37 -1.13 -2.39
C GLU A 100 -9.44 0.16 -3.22
N GLU A 101 -8.29 0.69 -3.66
CA GLU A 101 -8.21 1.84 -4.56
C GLU A 101 -8.70 1.49 -5.98
N ILE A 102 -8.32 0.33 -6.52
CA ILE A 102 -8.79 -0.17 -7.82
C ILE A 102 -10.32 -0.38 -7.80
N MET A 103 -10.85 -0.91 -6.69
CA MET A 103 -12.29 -1.10 -6.48
C MET A 103 -13.06 0.22 -6.30
N GLY A 104 -12.38 1.35 -6.13
CA GLY A 104 -13.01 2.65 -5.87
C GLY A 104 -13.65 2.75 -4.48
N GLN A 105 -13.33 1.83 -3.56
CA GLN A 105 -13.80 1.88 -2.18
C GLN A 105 -12.94 2.79 -1.30
N ALA A 106 -11.71 3.11 -1.74
CA ALA A 106 -10.85 4.05 -1.06
C ALA A 106 -11.38 5.49 -1.23
N ARG A 107 -11.57 6.20 -0.11
CA ARG A 107 -11.90 7.64 -0.14
C ARG A 107 -10.81 8.51 -0.76
N MET A 108 -9.57 8.01 -0.81
CA MET A 108 -8.41 8.74 -1.31
C MET A 108 -7.40 7.76 -1.89
N ASN A 109 -6.92 8.04 -3.10
CA ASN A 109 -5.96 7.17 -3.76
C ASN A 109 -4.53 7.57 -3.40
N LEU A 110 -3.74 6.61 -2.95
CA LEU A 110 -2.32 6.79 -2.61
C LEU A 110 -1.41 6.25 -3.71
N PHE A 111 -1.79 5.12 -4.30
CA PHE A 111 -0.96 4.37 -5.24
C PHE A 111 -1.54 4.40 -6.66
N VAL A 112 -2.86 4.41 -6.80
CA VAL A 112 -3.55 4.32 -8.08
C VAL A 112 -4.06 5.68 -8.53
N ARG A 113 -3.44 6.27 -9.56
CA ARG A 113 -3.99 7.47 -10.20
C ARG A 113 -5.14 7.06 -11.14
N LYS A 114 -6.33 7.59 -10.89
CA LYS A 114 -7.42 7.59 -11.90
C LYS A 114 -7.05 8.59 -13.00
#